data_AF-A0A3E5FSM2-F1
#
_entry.id   AF-A0A3E5FSM2-F1
#
_cell.length_a   1.000
_cell.length_b   1.000
_cell.length_c   1.000
_cell.angle_alpha   90.00
_cell.angle_beta   90.00
_cell.angle_gamma   90.00
#
_symmetry.space_group_name_H-M   'P 1'
#
loop_
_entity.id
_entity.type
_entity.pdbx_description
1 polymer ?
#
loop_
_entity_poly.entity_id
_entity_poly.type
_entity_poly.pdbx_seq_one_letter_code
_entity_poly.pdbx_strand_id
1 'polypeptide(L)'
;MIQKLTLQVLDTYGMEIIKRTTDEFENGSVYDENAVTMIYSADELVKVIKNNAMGHYKLANDIDFNQLSIEDRNYITQTFLALFDGNGYHLKNVNATLLVDIQYATIENVYANVIKS
;
A
#
# COMPACT_ATOMS: atom_id res chain seq x y z
N MET A 1 -14.71 6.06 -24.84
CA MET A 1 -15.93 5.53 -24.20
C MET A 1 -15.47 4.42 -23.28
N ILE A 2 -15.48 4.60 -21.95
CA ILE A 2 -15.01 3.60 -21.00
C ILE A 2 -16.20 3.15 -20.18
N GLN A 3 -16.48 1.84 -20.23
CA GLN A 3 -17.59 1.19 -19.57
C GLN A 3 -17.16 0.82 -18.14
N LYS A 4 -17.91 1.30 -17.15
CA LYS A 4 -17.69 0.98 -15.74
C LYS A 4 -18.40 -0.34 -15.43
N LEU A 5 -17.65 -1.35 -15.01
CA LEU A 5 -18.17 -2.65 -14.61
C LEU A 5 -18.68 -2.57 -13.16
N THR A 6 -19.97 -2.80 -12.94
CA THR A 6 -20.56 -2.85 -11.60
C THR A 6 -20.45 -4.28 -11.07
N LEU A 7 -19.55 -4.53 -10.12
CA LEU A 7 -19.47 -5.82 -9.42
C LEU A 7 -20.33 -5.75 -8.15
N GLN A 8 -21.37 -6.58 -8.13
CA GLN A 8 -22.26 -6.79 -6.99
C GLN A 8 -21.53 -7.57 -5.89
N VAL A 9 -21.79 -7.14 -4.66
CA VAL A 9 -21.33 -7.69 -3.39
C VAL A 9 -21.61 -9.21 -3.35
N LEU A 10 -20.56 -9.99 -3.09
CA LEU A 10 -20.65 -11.37 -2.65
C LEU A 10 -20.09 -11.42 -1.23
N ASP A 11 -21.04 -11.23 -0.33
CA ASP A 11 -21.10 -11.46 1.10
C ASP A 11 -20.15 -12.58 1.56
N THR A 12 -19.41 -12.36 2.66
CA THR A 12 -19.51 -13.18 3.90
C THR A 12 -18.26 -13.02 4.79
N TYR A 13 -18.52 -12.53 6.01
CA TYR A 13 -17.65 -12.30 7.19
C TYR A 13 -16.79 -11.03 7.22
N GLY A 14 -17.41 -9.94 7.66
CA GLY A 14 -16.86 -9.20 8.80
C GLY A 14 -16.60 -7.70 8.65
N MET A 15 -16.63 -7.13 7.45
CA MET A 15 -16.32 -5.71 7.26
C MET A 15 -17.51 -5.01 6.61
N GLU A 16 -18.53 -4.76 7.42
CA GLU A 16 -19.66 -3.90 7.04
C GLU A 16 -19.11 -2.47 6.90
N ILE A 17 -18.80 -2.08 5.66
CA ILE A 17 -18.37 -0.71 5.33
C ILE A 17 -19.56 0.21 5.62
N ILE A 18 -19.65 0.73 6.85
CA ILE A 18 -20.55 1.83 7.17
C ILE A 18 -19.95 3.10 6.59
N LYS A 19 -20.26 3.38 5.33
CA LYS A 19 -20.02 4.67 4.70
C LYS A 19 -20.96 5.71 5.32
N ARG A 20 -20.56 6.38 6.40
CA ARG A 20 -21.27 7.57 6.94
C ARG A 20 -20.53 8.84 6.56
N THR A 21 -21.17 9.59 5.66
CA THR A 21 -20.93 11.01 5.42
C THR A 21 -21.21 11.79 6.70
N THR A 22 -20.17 12.20 7.44
CA THR A 22 -20.11 13.44 8.24
C THR A 22 -18.73 13.56 8.89
N ASP A 23 -18.17 14.77 8.86
CA ASP A 23 -16.84 15.18 9.32
C ASP A 23 -16.61 15.06 10.85
N GLU A 24 -17.01 13.95 11.50
CA GLU A 24 -17.15 13.85 12.96
C GLU A 24 -16.27 12.79 13.65
N PHE A 25 -15.11 12.40 13.08
CA PHE A 25 -14.15 11.56 13.81
C PHE A 25 -12.85 12.30 14.13
N GLU A 26 -13.00 13.40 14.89
CA GLU A 26 -11.94 13.86 15.78
C GLU A 26 -11.92 12.94 17.01
N ASN A 27 -10.95 12.03 17.05
CA ASN A 27 -10.38 11.45 18.28
C ASN A 27 -11.22 10.39 19.05
N GLY A 28 -10.88 9.11 18.92
CA GLY A 28 -11.24 8.09 19.93
C GLY A 28 -11.35 6.64 19.48
N SER A 29 -10.23 5.92 19.51
CA SER A 29 -9.99 4.47 19.61
C SER A 29 -11.17 3.47 19.60
N VAL A 30 -11.39 2.82 18.45
CA VAL A 30 -11.69 1.39 18.31
C VAL A 30 -10.67 0.93 17.28
N TYR A 31 -9.94 -0.17 17.52
CA TYR A 31 -8.83 -0.71 16.69
C TYR A 31 -8.65 0.02 15.37
N ASP A 32 -7.55 0.74 15.19
CA ASP A 32 -7.30 1.61 14.04
C ASP A 32 -7.04 0.76 12.78
N GLU A 33 -8.06 0.01 12.36
CA GLU A 33 -8.20 -0.73 11.11
C GLU A 33 -8.33 0.25 9.92
N ASN A 34 -8.42 1.55 10.23
CA ASN A 34 -8.28 2.67 9.32
C ASN A 34 -6.96 3.45 9.51
N ALA A 35 -5.99 2.94 10.29
CA ALA A 35 -4.70 3.60 10.50
C ALA A 35 -3.94 3.64 9.18
N VAL A 36 -4.03 4.75 8.48
CA VAL A 36 -3.25 4.95 7.26
C VAL A 36 -1.84 5.34 7.66
N THR A 37 -0.89 4.43 7.45
CA THR A 37 0.53 4.74 7.56
C THR A 37 0.97 5.46 6.29
N MET A 38 1.17 6.77 6.41
CA MET A 38 1.65 7.61 5.31
C MET A 38 3.15 7.37 5.07
N ILE A 39 3.53 7.15 3.82
CA ILE A 39 4.91 6.83 3.42
C ILE A 39 5.50 8.01 2.66
N TYR A 40 6.66 8.49 3.11
CA TYR A 40 7.36 9.64 2.53
C TYR A 40 8.70 9.29 1.89
N SER A 41 9.22 8.09 2.15
CA SER A 41 10.51 7.64 1.61
C SER A 41 10.57 6.13 1.39
N ALA A 42 11.58 5.71 0.62
CA ALA A 42 11.78 4.29 0.30
C ALA A 42 12.25 3.48 1.53
N ASP A 43 13.14 4.06 2.35
CA ASP A 43 13.58 3.43 3.61
C ASP A 43 12.41 3.19 4.56
N GLU A 44 11.56 4.21 4.72
CA GLU A 44 10.36 4.12 5.53
C GLU A 44 9.44 3.00 5.03
N LEU A 45 9.13 2.96 3.73
CA LEU A 45 8.30 1.90 3.14
C LEU A 45 8.82 0.51 3.51
N VAL A 46 10.11 0.27 3.27
CA VAL A 46 10.73 -1.03 3.53
C VAL A 46 10.70 -1.35 5.01
N LYS A 47 11.01 -0.38 5.88
CA LYS A 47 11.05 -0.57 7.33
C LYS A 47 9.68 -0.85 7.92
N VAL A 48 8.65 -0.10 7.55
CA VAL A 48 7.31 -0.29 8.12
C VAL A 48 6.68 -1.60 7.68
N ILE A 49 6.88 -2.00 6.42
CA ILE A 49 6.37 -3.28 5.93
C ILE A 49 7.14 -4.45 6.55
N LYS A 50 8.46 -4.31 6.75
CA LYS A 50 9.25 -5.34 7.47
C LYS A 50 8.77 -5.53 8.91
N ASN A 51 8.49 -4.44 9.61
CA ASN A 51 8.02 -4.49 11.00
C ASN A 51 6.59 -5.03 11.13
N ASN A 52 5.72 -4.72 10.16
CA ASN A 52 4.36 -5.22 10.13
C ASN A 52 3.93 -5.45 8.67
N ALA A 53 3.64 -6.70 8.30
CA ALA A 53 3.19 -7.03 6.96
C ALA A 53 1.68 -6.77 6.74
N MET A 54 0.96 -6.39 7.80
CA MET A 54 -0.48 -6.16 7.82
C MET A 54 -0.75 -4.68 8.14
N GLY A 55 -1.63 -4.03 7.38
CA GLY A 55 -1.97 -2.63 7.60
C GLY A 55 -2.47 -1.93 6.34
N HIS A 56 -2.59 -0.61 6.43
CA HIS A 56 -2.90 0.27 5.29
C HIS A 56 -1.74 1.25 5.11
N TYR A 57 -0.99 1.07 4.02
CA TYR A 57 0.15 1.91 3.66
C TYR A 57 -0.22 2.79 2.47
N LYS A 58 -0.06 4.10 2.60
CA LYS A 58 -0.44 5.06 1.56
C LYS A 58 0.71 6.00 1.24
N LEU A 59 1.01 6.20 -0.04
CA LEU A 59 2.05 7.14 -0.43
C LEU A 59 1.61 8.59 -0.20
N ALA A 60 2.51 9.37 0.40
CA ALA A 60 2.34 10.80 0.64
C ALA A 60 2.95 11.67 -0.47
N ASN A 61 3.90 11.11 -1.21
CA ASN A 61 4.66 11.76 -2.28
C ASN A 61 5.25 10.70 -3.24
N ASP A 62 5.92 11.16 -4.29
CA ASP A 62 6.76 10.28 -5.10
C ASP A 62 7.93 9.72 -4.27
N ILE A 63 8.19 8.43 -4.39
CA ILE A 63 9.21 7.71 -3.61
C ILE A 63 10.38 7.32 -4.50
N ASP A 64 11.59 7.77 -4.19
CA ASP A 64 12.80 7.43 -4.94
C ASP A 64 13.62 6.34 -4.22
N PHE A 65 13.90 5.25 -4.93
CA PHE A 65 14.63 4.09 -4.42
C PHE A 65 16.14 4.13 -4.72
N ASN A 66 16.64 5.13 -5.45
CA ASN A 66 18.06 5.22 -5.82
C ASN A 66 19.03 5.24 -4.62
N GLN A 67 18.57 5.64 -3.44
CA GLN A 67 19.39 5.74 -2.23
C GLN A 67 19.39 4.46 -1.38
N LEU A 68 18.58 3.46 -1.72
CA LEU A 68 18.55 2.20 -0.97
C LEU A 68 19.59 1.22 -1.50
N SER A 69 20.49 0.81 -0.62
CA SER A 69 21.35 -0.36 -0.84
C SER A 69 20.53 -1.65 -0.74
N ILE A 70 20.78 -2.58 -1.65
CA ILE A 70 20.03 -3.84 -1.74
C ILE A 70 21.01 -4.99 -1.74
N GLU A 71 20.82 -5.92 -0.82
CA GLU A 71 21.69 -7.09 -0.70
C GLU A 71 21.35 -8.16 -1.75
N ASP A 72 20.06 -8.46 -1.95
CA ASP A 72 19.61 -9.61 -2.77
C ASP A 72 18.64 -9.24 -3.92
N ARG A 73 18.72 -8.02 -4.45
CA ARG A 73 17.78 -7.48 -5.47
C ARG A 73 16.29 -7.59 -5.07
N ASN A 74 16.00 -7.67 -3.77
CA ASN A 74 14.65 -7.67 -3.22
C ASN A 74 14.58 -6.68 -2.04
N TYR A 75 13.57 -5.82 -2.01
CA TYR A 75 13.39 -4.85 -0.92
C TYR A 75 12.64 -5.46 0.27
N ILE A 76 11.53 -6.16 0.01
CA ILE A 76 10.67 -6.80 1.00
C ILE A 76 10.51 -8.27 0.62
N THR A 77 11.05 -9.15 1.46
CA THR A 77 11.10 -10.61 1.22
C THR A 77 10.03 -11.39 1.97
N GLN A 78 9.36 -10.80 2.96
CA GLN A 78 8.24 -11.42 3.68
C GLN A 78 6.94 -11.34 2.89
N THR A 79 6.00 -12.25 3.18
CA THR A 79 4.65 -12.24 2.59
C THR A 79 3.93 -10.95 2.95
N PHE A 80 3.50 -10.20 1.94
CA PHE A 80 2.74 -8.97 2.09
C PHE A 80 1.24 -9.27 2.15
N LEU A 81 0.58 -8.84 3.23
CA LEU A 81 -0.82 -9.16 3.59
C LEU A 81 -1.66 -7.89 3.86
N ALA A 82 -1.33 -6.79 3.19
CA ALA A 82 -1.81 -5.45 3.52
C ALA A 82 -2.45 -4.71 2.34
N LEU A 83 -3.05 -3.55 2.61
CA LEU A 83 -3.46 -2.58 1.61
C LEU A 83 -2.29 -1.62 1.32
N PHE A 84 -1.93 -1.50 0.04
CA PHE A 84 -0.96 -0.53 -0.44
C PHE A 84 -1.61 0.40 -1.47
N ASP A 85 -1.84 1.66 -1.07
CA ASP A 85 -2.41 2.71 -1.92
C ASP A 85 -1.29 3.66 -2.37
N GLY A 86 -0.97 3.61 -3.66
CA GLY A 86 -0.01 4.52 -4.29
C GLY A 86 -0.50 5.97 -4.35
N ASN A 87 -1.79 6.24 -4.11
CA ASN A 87 -2.39 7.56 -3.99
C ASN A 87 -2.10 8.50 -5.19
N GLY A 88 -1.84 7.95 -6.37
CA GLY A 88 -1.49 8.75 -7.56
C GLY A 88 0.01 9.06 -7.70
N TYR A 89 0.83 8.72 -6.71
CA TYR A 89 2.27 8.97 -6.71
C TYR A 89 3.08 7.84 -7.34
N HIS A 90 4.31 8.15 -7.71
CA HIS A 90 5.21 7.24 -8.42
C HIS A 90 6.29 6.70 -7.50
N LEU A 91 6.51 5.38 -7.61
CA LEU A 91 7.75 4.74 -7.20
C LEU A 91 8.77 4.92 -8.33
N LYS A 92 9.85 5.66 -8.06
CA LYS A 92 10.90 6.03 -9.00
C LYS A 92 12.15 5.20 -8.76
N ASN A 93 12.84 4.88 -9.86
CA ASN A 93 14.14 4.19 -9.84
C ASN A 93 14.11 2.86 -9.06
N VAL A 94 12.97 2.18 -9.07
CA VAL A 94 12.84 0.83 -8.50
C VAL A 94 13.65 -0.11 -9.39
N ASN A 95 14.82 -0.53 -8.91
CA ASN A 95 15.79 -1.32 -9.66
C ASN A 95 15.84 -2.81 -9.22
N ALA A 96 14.89 -3.21 -8.38
CA ALA A 96 14.81 -4.53 -7.78
C ALA A 96 13.36 -4.90 -7.44
N THR A 97 13.10 -6.16 -7.08
CA THR A 97 11.74 -6.61 -6.73
C THR A 97 11.30 -5.93 -5.44
N LEU A 98 10.18 -5.21 -5.49
CA LEU A 98 9.65 -4.52 -4.32
C LEU A 98 9.06 -5.50 -3.29
N LEU A 99 8.12 -6.34 -3.72
CA LEU A 99 7.42 -7.34 -2.91
C LEU A 99 7.63 -8.72 -3.55
N VAL A 100 8.28 -9.64 -2.84
CA VAL A 100 8.57 -10.99 -3.37
C VAL A 100 7.34 -11.91 -3.33
N ASP A 101 6.54 -11.82 -2.26
CA ASP A 101 5.34 -12.63 -2.06
C ASP A 101 4.18 -11.76 -1.60
N ILE A 102 3.02 -11.95 -2.23
CA ILE A 102 1.82 -11.11 -2.05
C ILE A 102 0.64 -12.06 -1.89
N GLN A 103 -0.05 -11.99 -0.75
CA GLN A 103 -1.20 -12.84 -0.44
C GLN A 103 -2.28 -12.00 0.23
N TYR A 104 -3.55 -12.20 -0.12
CA TYR A 104 -4.71 -11.49 0.48
C TYR A 104 -4.56 -9.95 0.55
N ALA A 105 -3.68 -9.38 -0.25
CA ALA A 105 -3.33 -7.97 -0.24
C ALA A 105 -4.08 -7.21 -1.34
N THR A 106 -4.29 -5.92 -1.11
CA THR A 106 -4.83 -5.01 -2.13
C THR A 106 -3.75 -4.01 -2.50
N ILE A 107 -3.47 -3.87 -3.80
CA ILE A 107 -2.52 -2.89 -4.31
C ILE A 107 -3.26 -2.03 -5.33
N GLU A 108 -3.34 -0.73 -5.08
CA GLU A 108 -4.08 0.20 -5.92
C GLU A 108 -3.33 1.52 -6.12
N ASN A 109 -3.60 2.19 -7.24
CA ASN A 109 -3.03 3.51 -7.57
C ASN A 109 -1.50 3.60 -7.52
N VAL A 110 -0.80 2.46 -7.65
CA VAL A 110 0.67 2.38 -7.65
C VAL A 110 1.18 2.50 -9.07
N TYR A 111 2.09 3.46 -9.28
CA TYR A 111 2.78 3.66 -10.55
C TYR A 111 4.28 3.45 -10.33
N ALA A 112 4.88 2.51 -11.04
CA ALA A 112 6.32 2.25 -10.93
C ALA A 112 7.00 2.48 -12.27
N ASN A 113 8.02 3.35 -12.28
CA ASN A 113 8.93 3.47 -13.40
C ASN A 113 10.07 2.48 -13.20
N VAL A 114 9.86 1.25 -13.68
CA VAL A 114 10.90 0.22 -13.69
C VAL A 114 11.90 0.56 -14.78
N ILE A 115 13.17 0.75 -14.42
CA ILE A 115 14.24 0.87 -15.40
C ILE A 115 14.43 -0.52 -16.02
N LYS A 116 13.95 -0.72 -17.24
CA LYS A 116 14.22 -1.94 -18.00
C LYS A 116 15.71 -2.00 -18.30
N SER A 117 16.40 -3.01 -17.76
CA SER A 117 17.73 -3.45 -18.20
C SER A 117 17.64 -4.14 -19.56
#